data_AF-A0A813JBC6-F1
#
_entry.id   AF-A0A813JBC6-F1
#
_cell.length_a   1.000
_cell.length_b   1.000
_cell.length_c   1.000
_cell.angle_alpha   90.00
_cell.angle_beta   90.00
_cell.angle_gamma   90.00
#
_symmetry.space_group_name_H-M   'P 1'
#
loop_
_entity.id
_entity.type
_entity.pdbx_description
1 polymer ?
#
loop_
_entity_poly.entity_id
_entity_poly.type
_entity_poly.pdbx_seq_one_letter_code
_entity_poly.pdbx_strand_id
1 'polypeptide(L)'
;MGDASAIINNASVVIHTIVVSLKAENARLLSTLRAVQEACKCPITHALPEKPVVASDGFCYDEGAIEQWLQHSQTSPMTRSKLETGHLLPNRSVQRILEIVRESGVECSDGEENEGDLQIQGPINSARSQVLFQCPGAFSVASHLWNSIFGENANT
;
A
#
# COMPACT_ATOMS: atom_id res chain seq x y z
N MET A 1 -21.02 44.33 6.91
CA MET A 1 -20.40 43.31 7.80
C MET A 1 -20.15 42.09 6.93
N GLY A 2 -18.92 41.96 6.44
CA GLY A 2 -18.53 40.88 5.52
C GLY A 2 -18.66 39.53 6.21
N ASP A 3 -19.30 38.62 5.49
CA ASP A 3 -19.86 37.37 5.97
C ASP A 3 -18.80 36.40 6.52
N ALA A 4 -18.57 36.44 7.83
CA ALA A 4 -17.67 35.51 8.52
C ALA A 4 -18.05 34.04 8.24
N SER A 5 -19.32 33.75 8.00
CA SER A 5 -19.80 32.40 7.66
C SER A 5 -19.27 31.95 6.30
N ALA A 6 -19.19 32.83 5.31
CA ALA A 6 -18.64 32.52 3.99
C ALA A 6 -17.13 32.19 4.08
N ILE A 7 -16.38 32.92 4.90
CA ILE A 7 -14.95 32.66 5.13
C ILE A 7 -14.76 31.30 5.82
N ILE A 8 -15.57 31.00 6.84
CA ILE A 8 -15.51 29.72 7.58
C ILE A 8 -15.88 28.54 6.67
N ASN A 9 -16.90 28.68 5.84
CA ASN A 9 -17.33 27.63 4.91
C ASN A 9 -16.26 27.35 3.85
N ASN A 10 -15.66 28.39 3.26
CA ASN A 10 -14.57 28.23 2.28
C ASN A 10 -13.36 27.54 2.90
N ALA A 11 -12.98 27.92 4.13
CA ALA A 11 -11.90 27.26 4.85
C ALA A 11 -12.23 25.77 5.11
N SER A 12 -13.47 25.45 5.48
CA SER A 12 -13.90 24.06 5.69
C SER A 12 -13.82 23.22 4.42
N VAL A 13 -14.22 23.77 3.26
CA VAL A 13 -14.15 23.07 1.98
C VAL A 13 -12.69 22.85 1.57
N VAL A 14 -11.83 23.87 1.70
CA VAL A 14 -10.40 23.75 1.36
C VAL A 14 -9.71 22.71 2.25
N ILE A 15 -9.94 22.75 3.57
CA ILE A 15 -9.38 21.77 4.50
C ILE A 15 -9.86 20.36 4.15
N HIS A 16 -11.15 20.19 3.87
CA HIS A 16 -11.69 18.89 3.49
C HIS A 16 -11.04 18.36 2.22
N THR A 17 -10.94 19.17 1.17
CA THR A 17 -10.28 18.80 -0.08
C THR A 17 -8.83 18.37 0.17
N ILE A 18 -8.07 19.14 0.94
CA ILE A 18 -6.68 18.80 1.28
C ILE A 18 -6.61 17.46 2.02
N VAL A 19 -7.45 17.25 3.04
CA VAL A 19 -7.45 16.00 3.82
C VAL A 19 -7.81 14.80 2.94
N VAL A 20 -8.80 14.93 2.06
CA VAL A 20 -9.19 13.86 1.13
C VAL A 20 -8.05 13.53 0.18
N SER A 21 -7.39 14.55 -0.40
CA SER A 21 -6.23 14.34 -1.28
C SER A 21 -5.05 13.69 -0.55
N LEU A 22 -4.75 14.11 0.68
CA LEU A 22 -3.69 13.52 1.49
C LEU A 22 -3.98 12.06 1.86
N LYS A 23 -5.25 11.74 2.19
CA LYS A 23 -5.67 10.36 2.44
C LYS A 23 -5.49 9.49 1.20
N ALA A 24 -5.84 9.99 0.02
CA ALA A 24 -5.69 9.25 -1.23
C ALA A 24 -4.22 8.99 -1.60
N GLU A 25 -3.32 9.96 -1.36
CA GLU A 25 -1.88 9.75 -1.55
C GLU A 25 -1.32 8.75 -0.54
N ASN A 26 -1.67 8.88 0.74
CA ASN A 26 -1.25 7.92 1.77
C ASN A 26 -1.70 6.50 1.44
N ALA A 27 -2.92 6.31 0.94
CA ALA A 27 -3.41 5.01 0.51
C ALA A 27 -2.57 4.40 -0.63
N ARG A 28 -2.15 5.22 -1.60
CA ARG A 28 -1.25 4.79 -2.69
C ARG A 28 0.15 4.44 -2.21
N LEU A 29 0.70 5.22 -1.28
CA LEU A 29 2.00 4.92 -0.68
C LEU A 29 1.96 3.61 0.11
N LEU A 30 0.90 3.40 0.91
CA LEU A 30 0.72 2.16 1.68
C LEU A 30 0.52 0.94 0.78
N SER A 31 -0.24 1.06 -0.32
CA SER A 31 -0.40 -0.06 -1.26
C SER A 31 0.92 -0.43 -1.95
N THR A 32 1.73 0.58 -2.29
CA THR A 32 3.07 0.36 -2.87
C THR A 32 3.99 -0.34 -1.87
N LEU A 33 3.99 0.08 -0.60
CA LEU A 33 4.78 -0.55 0.45
C LEU A 33 4.40 -2.02 0.66
N ARG A 34 3.10 -2.33 0.67
CA ARG A 34 2.60 -3.71 0.75
C ARG A 34 3.05 -4.56 -0.44
N ALA A 35 2.99 -4.01 -1.66
CA ALA A 35 3.45 -4.73 -2.85
C ALA A 35 4.96 -5.03 -2.79
N VAL A 36 5.77 -4.11 -2.26
CA VAL A 36 7.21 -4.34 -2.03
C VAL A 36 7.43 -5.43 -0.99
N GLN A 37 6.66 -5.43 0.10
CA GLN A 37 6.73 -6.46 1.13
C GLN A 37 6.38 -7.84 0.58
N GLU A 38 5.30 -7.94 -0.20
CA GLU A 38 4.88 -9.18 -0.86
C GLU A 38 5.96 -9.71 -1.82
N ALA A 39 6.57 -8.82 -2.61
CA ALA A 39 7.65 -9.18 -3.53
C ALA A 39 8.93 -9.69 -2.81
N CYS A 40 9.07 -9.44 -1.51
CA CYS A 40 10.19 -9.93 -0.70
C CYS A 40 9.89 -11.24 0.02
N LYS A 41 8.67 -11.78 -0.05
CA LYS A 41 8.33 -13.07 0.58
C LYS A 41 9.10 -14.22 -0.07
N CYS A 42 9.53 -15.17 0.75
CA CYS A 42 10.15 -16.41 0.29
C CYS A 42 9.10 -17.27 -0.44
N PRO A 43 9.38 -17.76 -1.65
CA PRO A 43 8.43 -18.60 -2.39
C PRO A 43 8.11 -19.96 -1.77
N ILE A 44 8.94 -20.45 -0.83
CA ILE A 44 8.73 -21.72 -0.14
C ILE A 44 7.86 -21.52 1.11
N THR A 45 8.17 -20.51 1.93
CA THR A 45 7.50 -20.29 3.22
C THR A 45 6.31 -19.33 3.12
N HIS A 46 6.19 -18.60 2.01
CA HIS A 46 5.22 -17.52 1.82
C HIS A 46 5.28 -16.42 2.90
N ALA A 47 6.43 -16.29 3.57
CA ALA A 47 6.68 -15.32 4.61
C ALA A 47 7.94 -14.50 4.30
N LEU A 48 8.11 -13.35 4.98
CA LEU A 48 9.33 -12.56 4.86
C LEU A 48 10.52 -13.38 5.42
N PRO A 49 11.59 -13.60 4.64
CA PRO A 49 12.71 -14.41 5.08
C PRO A 49 13.47 -13.72 6.23
N GLU A 50 13.90 -14.49 7.22
CA GLU A 50 14.76 -13.97 8.28
C GLU A 50 16.16 -13.74 7.74
N LYS A 51 16.66 -14.72 6.97
CA LYS A 51 17.97 -14.70 6.32
C LYS A 51 17.80 -14.91 4.80
N PRO A 52 17.63 -13.83 4.02
CA PRO A 52 17.42 -13.92 2.59
C PRO A 52 18.69 -14.38 1.86
N VAL A 53 18.57 -15.43 1.07
CA VAL A 53 19.62 -15.96 0.18
C VAL A 53 19.11 -16.06 -1.25
N VAL A 54 19.98 -15.80 -2.22
CA VAL A 54 19.69 -16.00 -3.65
C VAL A 54 20.33 -17.31 -4.11
N ALA A 55 19.57 -18.12 -4.84
CA ALA A 55 20.08 -19.33 -5.49
C ALA A 55 20.50 -19.05 -6.94
N SER A 56 21.10 -20.03 -7.62
CA SER A 56 21.62 -19.87 -8.99
C SER A 56 20.55 -19.63 -10.06
N ASP A 57 19.28 -19.85 -9.73
CA ASP A 57 18.13 -19.48 -10.55
C ASP A 57 17.71 -18.01 -10.45
N GLY A 58 18.35 -17.24 -9.54
CA GLY A 58 18.08 -15.83 -9.32
C GLY A 58 16.93 -15.53 -8.37
N PHE A 59 16.28 -16.54 -7.78
CA PHE A 59 15.20 -16.33 -6.81
C PHE A 59 15.75 -16.20 -5.39
N CYS A 60 15.06 -15.39 -4.59
CA CYS A 60 15.38 -15.19 -3.18
C CYS A 60 14.54 -16.11 -2.30
N TYR A 61 15.19 -16.80 -1.38
CA TYR A 61 14.57 -17.72 -0.43
C TYR A 61 14.98 -17.37 0.99
N ASP A 62 14.25 -17.92 1.95
CA ASP A 62 14.75 -18.05 3.32
C ASP A 62 15.81 -19.17 3.36
N GLU A 63 16.97 -18.89 3.96
CA GLU A 63 18.10 -19.84 4.03
C GLU A 63 17.67 -21.20 4.59
N GLY A 64 16.95 -21.23 5.72
CA GLY A 64 16.57 -22.50 6.34
C GLY A 64 15.60 -23.30 5.47
N ALA A 65 14.69 -22.61 4.78
CA ALA A 65 13.71 -23.26 3.92
C ALA A 65 14.34 -23.86 2.66
N ILE A 66 15.24 -23.13 1.99
CA ILE A 66 15.90 -23.64 0.77
C ILE A 66 16.90 -24.75 1.10
N GLU A 67 17.58 -24.68 2.26
CA GLU A 67 18.47 -25.76 2.71
C GLU A 67 17.69 -27.06 2.94
N GLN A 68 16.54 -27.00 3.61
CA GLN A 68 15.66 -28.17 3.81
C GLN A 68 15.14 -28.75 2.49
N TRP A 69 14.79 -27.89 1.53
CA TRP A 69 14.39 -28.33 0.20
C TRP A 69 15.52 -29.07 -0.52
N LEU A 70 16.75 -28.51 -0.48
CA LEU A 70 17.93 -29.08 -1.13
C LEU A 70 18.39 -30.43 -0.54
N GLN A 71 17.98 -30.76 0.69
CA GLN A 71 18.20 -32.09 1.27
C GLN A 71 17.40 -33.20 0.55
N HIS A 72 16.25 -32.85 -0.04
CA HIS A 72 15.34 -33.81 -0.68
C HIS A 72 15.31 -33.67 -2.20
N SER A 73 15.66 -32.51 -2.75
CA SER A 73 15.56 -32.21 -4.18
C SER A 73 16.69 -31.29 -4.63
N GLN A 74 17.39 -31.63 -5.72
CA GLN A 74 18.44 -30.79 -6.31
C GLN A 74 17.89 -29.84 -7.39
N THR A 75 16.64 -29.41 -7.29
CA THR A 75 15.98 -28.56 -8.28
C THR A 75 15.44 -27.28 -7.65
N SER A 76 15.20 -26.25 -8.44
CA SER A 76 14.56 -25.02 -8.00
C SER A 76 13.10 -25.27 -7.63
N PRO A 77 12.61 -24.81 -6.47
CA PRO A 77 11.18 -24.82 -6.15
C PRO A 77 10.33 -24.08 -7.18
N MET A 78 10.90 -23.06 -7.83
CA MET A 78 10.19 -22.17 -8.76
C MET A 78 10.23 -22.69 -10.19
N THR A 79 11.43 -23.02 -10.69
CA THR A 79 11.63 -23.36 -12.11
C THR A 79 11.74 -24.86 -12.35
N ARG A 80 11.86 -25.66 -11.28
CA ARG A 80 12.10 -27.12 -11.33
C ARG A 80 13.37 -27.52 -12.09
N SER A 81 14.22 -26.55 -12.44
CA SER A 81 15.52 -26.78 -13.07
C SER A 81 16.56 -27.14 -12.03
N LYS A 82 17.61 -27.88 -12.41
CA LYS A 82 18.65 -28.31 -11.47
C LYS A 82 19.34 -27.09 -10.85
N LEU A 83 19.41 -27.06 -9.52
CA LEU A 83 20.19 -26.08 -8.77
C LEU A 83 21.58 -26.64 -8.48
N GLU A 84 22.60 -25.83 -8.68
CA GLU A 84 23.95 -26.12 -8.20
C GLU A 84 23.95 -26.02 -6.67
N THR A 85 23.93 -27.19 -6.01
CA THR A 85 23.98 -27.30 -4.55
C THR A 85 25.23 -26.61 -3.99
N GLY A 86 25.04 -25.69 -3.04
CA GLY A 86 26.12 -24.95 -2.38
C GLY A 86 26.34 -23.52 -2.88
N HIS A 87 25.64 -23.08 -3.92
CA HIS A 87 25.71 -21.70 -4.44
C HIS A 87 24.62 -20.77 -3.88
N LEU A 88 24.31 -20.88 -2.59
CA LEU A 88 23.42 -19.92 -1.93
C LEU A 88 24.24 -18.70 -1.51
N LEU A 89 23.87 -17.54 -2.04
CA LEU A 89 24.56 -16.28 -1.74
C LEU A 89 23.66 -15.39 -0.89
N PRO A 90 24.15 -14.78 0.20
CA PRO A 90 23.35 -13.83 0.99
C PRO A 90 22.85 -12.66 0.13
N ASN A 91 21.55 -12.38 0.17
CA ASN A 91 20.95 -11.25 -0.52
C ASN A 91 20.87 -10.02 0.40
N ARG A 92 21.99 -9.29 0.50
CA ARG A 92 22.10 -8.10 1.37
C ARG A 92 21.14 -6.97 1.00
N SER A 93 20.74 -6.88 -0.27
CA SER A 93 19.78 -5.88 -0.74
C SER A 93 18.39 -6.14 -0.15
N VAL A 94 17.90 -7.38 -0.26
CA VAL A 94 16.62 -7.79 0.35
C VAL A 94 16.71 -7.69 1.86
N GLN A 95 17.83 -8.08 2.47
CA GLN A 95 18.03 -7.95 3.92
C GLN A 95 17.81 -6.50 4.41
N ARG A 96 18.39 -5.51 3.72
CA ARG A 96 18.20 -4.09 4.04
C ARG A 96 16.76 -3.63 3.83
N ILE A 97 16.11 -4.08 2.76
CA ILE A 97 14.69 -3.76 2.52
C ILE A 97 13.82 -4.29 3.66
N LEU A 98 14.05 -5.54 4.09
CA LEU A 98 13.29 -6.17 5.17
C LEU A 98 13.51 -5.49 6.52
N GLU A 99 14.72 -5.00 6.79
CA GLU A 99 15.02 -4.18 7.98
C GLU A 99 14.14 -2.91 7.99
N ILE A 100 14.11 -2.17 6.88
CA ILE A 100 13.26 -0.97 6.73
C ILE A 100 11.77 -1.32 6.88
N VAL A 101 11.32 -2.42 6.29
CA VAL A 101 9.92 -2.87 6.38
C VAL A 101 9.54 -3.22 7.82
N ARG A 102 10.41 -3.90 8.55
CA ARG A 102 10.19 -4.25 9.98
C ARG A 102 10.13 -3.01 10.87
N GLU A 103 10.99 -2.02 10.62
CA GLU A 103 10.97 -0.75 11.35
C GLU A 103 9.73 0.10 11.06
N SER A 104 9.12 -0.08 9.89
CA SER A 104 7.95 0.70 9.47
C SER A 104 6.65 0.32 10.20
N GLY A 105 6.63 -0.78 10.96
CA GLY A 105 5.45 -1.22 11.72
C GLY A 105 4.24 -1.61 10.87
N VAL A 106 4.44 -1.84 9.58
CA VAL A 106 3.39 -2.32 8.66
C VAL A 106 3.39 -3.84 8.72
N GLU A 107 2.55 -4.39 9.59
CA GLU A 107 2.32 -5.82 9.65
C GLU A 107 1.53 -6.26 8.41
N CYS A 108 2.06 -7.26 7.68
CA CYS A 108 1.25 -8.01 6.74
C CYS A 108 0.32 -8.89 7.55
N SER A 109 -0.87 -8.39 7.88
CA SER A 109 -1.96 -9.28 8.19
C SER A 109 -2.36 -9.94 6.88
N ASP A 110 -1.99 -11.22 6.70
CA ASP A 110 -2.71 -12.15 5.82
C ASP A 110 -4.10 -12.37 6.45
N GLY A 111 -4.90 -11.30 6.45
CA GLY A 111 -6.30 -11.35 6.83
C GLY A 111 -7.07 -11.71 5.58
N GLU A 112 -7.65 -12.91 5.59
CA GLU A 112 -8.91 -13.15 4.89
C GLU A 112 -9.78 -11.90 5.00
N GLU A 113 -10.39 -11.49 3.89
CA GLU A 113 -11.39 -10.43 3.83
C GLU A 113 -12.55 -10.79 4.77
N ASN A 114 -12.40 -10.54 6.07
CA ASN A 114 -13.50 -10.36 6.96
C ASN A 114 -13.74 -8.85 6.96
N GLU A 115 -14.73 -8.46 6.16
CA GLU A 115 -15.46 -7.20 6.26
C GLU A 115 -16.10 -7.15 7.66
N GLY A 116 -15.25 -6.93 8.67
CA GLY A 116 -15.64 -6.72 10.05
C GLY A 116 -15.89 -5.25 10.24
N ASP A 117 -17.16 -4.87 10.22
CA ASP A 117 -17.64 -3.54 10.60
C ASP A 117 -16.85 -2.99 11.80
N LEU A 118 -16.18 -1.86 11.61
CA LEU A 118 -15.71 -1.05 12.73
C LEU A 118 -16.95 -0.42 13.39
N GLN A 119 -17.57 -1.13 14.33
CA GLN A 119 -18.70 -0.62 15.10
C GLN A 119 -18.22 0.53 15.99
N ILE A 120 -18.45 1.76 15.55
CA ILE A 120 -18.35 2.93 16.42
C ILE A 120 -19.61 2.98 17.29
N GLN A 121 -19.55 2.39 18.48
CA GLN A 121 -20.56 2.60 19.51
C GLN A 121 -20.16 3.77 20.41
N GLY A 122 -20.79 4.92 20.16
CA GLY A 122 -20.72 6.13 20.97
C GLY A 122 -21.63 7.21 20.37
N PRO A 123 -22.17 8.15 21.17
CA PRO A 123 -23.13 9.13 20.70
C PRO A 123 -22.55 10.01 19.57
N ILE A 124 -23.32 10.11 18.48
CA ILE A 124 -22.93 10.61 17.15
C ILE A 124 -22.75 12.15 17.10
N ASN A 125 -23.04 12.87 18.20
CA ASN A 125 -23.05 14.34 18.25
C ASN A 125 -21.75 14.97 18.77
N SER A 126 -20.58 14.46 18.35
CA SER A 126 -19.29 15.08 18.71
C SER A 126 -18.21 15.06 17.62
N ALA A 127 -18.32 14.25 16.57
CA ALA A 127 -17.24 14.16 15.58
C ALA A 127 -17.73 14.36 14.14
N ARG A 128 -17.31 15.50 13.58
CA ARG A 128 -17.10 15.71 12.14
C ARG A 128 -16.44 14.47 11.51
N SER A 129 -17.07 13.90 10.48
CA SER A 129 -16.43 13.41 9.26
C SER A 129 -17.43 12.57 8.46
N GLN A 130 -18.10 13.18 7.48
CA GLN A 130 -18.63 12.41 6.35
C GLN A 130 -17.48 12.18 5.39
N VAL A 131 -16.77 11.07 5.59
CA VAL A 131 -15.89 10.49 4.58
C VAL A 131 -16.78 9.63 3.69
N LEU A 132 -17.25 10.18 2.58
CA LEU A 132 -17.69 9.35 1.46
C LEU A 132 -16.43 9.00 0.64
N PHE A 133 -15.88 7.80 0.87
CA PHE A 133 -15.03 7.15 -0.11
C PHE A 133 -15.93 6.25 -0.96
N GLN A 134 -16.03 6.56 -2.25
CA GLN A 134 -16.50 5.61 -3.25
C GLN A 134 -15.63 5.75 -4.49
N CYS A 135 -14.87 4.70 -4.78
CA CYS A 135 -14.46 4.31 -6.12
C CYS A 135 -14.61 2.78 -6.14
N PRO A 136 -15.33 2.19 -7.12
CA PRO A 136 -14.83 2.17 -8.50
C PRO A 136 -15.91 2.32 -9.58
N GLY A 137 -15.59 3.06 -10.64
CA GLY A 137 -16.44 3.17 -11.83
C GLY A 137 -16.39 4.56 -12.44
N ALA A 138 -16.01 4.65 -13.71
CA ALA A 138 -15.78 5.87 -14.45
C ALA A 138 -16.96 6.86 -14.41
N PHE A 139 -16.69 8.14 -14.16
CA PHE A 139 -17.47 9.22 -14.76
C PHE A 139 -16.52 10.33 -15.24
N SER A 140 -16.33 10.33 -16.55
CA SER A 140 -16.13 11.54 -17.34
C SER A 140 -17.34 12.46 -17.13
N VAL A 141 -17.10 13.78 -17.23
CA VAL A 141 -17.96 14.96 -16.93
C VAL A 141 -17.87 15.42 -15.47
N ALA A 142 -17.45 16.65 -15.15
CA ALA A 142 -17.85 17.88 -15.80
C ALA A 142 -16.72 18.93 -15.85
N SER A 143 -16.28 19.22 -17.08
CA SER A 143 -15.55 20.41 -17.52
C SER A 143 -16.33 21.73 -17.33
N HIS A 144 -17.40 21.75 -16.52
CA HIS A 144 -18.32 22.89 -16.41
C HIS A 144 -18.18 23.72 -15.13
N LEU A 145 -17.43 23.28 -14.11
CA LEU A 145 -17.15 24.11 -12.92
C LEU A 145 -15.88 24.95 -13.05
N TRP A 146 -15.00 24.67 -14.02
CA TRP A 146 -13.79 25.46 -14.25
C TRP A 146 -14.10 26.87 -14.79
N ASN A 147 -15.06 26.98 -15.72
CA ASN A 147 -15.41 28.27 -16.35
C ASN A 147 -16.18 29.22 -15.42
N SER A 148 -16.81 28.73 -14.35
CA SER A 148 -17.51 29.59 -13.39
C SER A 148 -16.60 30.20 -12.32
N ILE A 149 -15.40 29.65 -12.09
CA ILE A 149 -14.50 30.14 -11.04
C ILE A 149 -13.46 31.13 -11.61
N PHE A 150 -13.10 31.02 -12.90
CA PHE A 150 -11.97 31.77 -13.48
C PHE A 150 -12.24 32.46 -14.84
N GLY A 151 -13.48 32.59 -15.31
CA GLY A 151 -13.79 33.30 -16.57
C GLY A 151 -14.22 34.76 -16.34
N GLU A 152 -13.32 35.71 -16.59
CA GLU A 152 -13.60 37.15 -16.60
C GLU A 152 -14.45 37.60 -17.81
N ASN A 153 -15.38 38.52 -17.54
CA ASN A 153 -16.06 39.50 -18.38
C ASN A 153 -15.88 39.44 -19.92
N ALA A 154 -17.01 39.32 -20.64
CA ALA A 154 -17.15 39.91 -21.98
C ALA A 154 -18.60 40.32 -22.29
N ASN A 155 -18.77 41.65 -22.33
CA ASN A 155 -19.67 42.44 -23.17
C ASN A 155 -21.18 42.61 -22.85
N THR A 156 -21.51 43.91 -22.69
CA THR A 156 -22.79 44.65 -22.80
C THR A 156 -23.90 44.38 -21.80
#